data_AF-A0A2N3FB05-F1
#
_entry.id   AF-A0A2N3FB05-F1
#
_cell.length_a   1.000
_cell.length_b   1.000
_cell.length_c   1.000
_cell.angle_alpha   90.00
_cell.angle_beta   90.00
_cell.angle_gamma   90.00
#
_symmetry.space_group_name_H-M   'P 1'
#
loop_
_entity.id
_entity.type
_entity.pdbx_description
1 polymer ?
#
loop_
_entity_poly.entity_id
_entity_poly.type
_entity_poly.pdbx_seq_one_letter_code
_entity_poly.pdbx_strand_id
1 'polypeptide(L)'
;MPSPTVALDEARVSFSQRRWGEACAAFESIEDTYALSPDDLEMWSRSAWWVGDASVSISVAELAFGALRDASRNRESISTALRVALLRITRGDMTVGTAWMRRAHGLLHDEPDVVLQAHLAYLEASIGTSSGGELWPETSIAELRDLTQRDSDRAIV
;
A
#
# COMPACT_ATOMS: atom_id res chain seq x y z
N MET A 1 -26.12 -7.72 16.72
CA MET A 1 -25.16 -7.39 15.64
C MET A 1 -25.87 -6.44 14.68
N PRO A 2 -25.29 -5.28 14.34
CA PRO A 2 -25.83 -4.44 13.27
C PRO A 2 -25.88 -5.22 11.95
N SER A 3 -26.83 -4.88 11.06
CA SER A 3 -26.87 -5.46 9.72
C SER A 3 -25.58 -5.12 8.95
N PRO A 4 -25.08 -5.97 8.04
CA PRO A 4 -23.80 -5.76 7.34
C PRO A 4 -23.65 -4.37 6.69
N THR A 5 -24.74 -3.84 6.12
CA THR A 5 -24.77 -2.50 5.52
C THR A 5 -24.57 -1.38 6.54
N VAL A 6 -25.15 -1.51 7.74
CA VAL A 6 -25.04 -0.51 8.80
C VAL A 6 -23.60 -0.45 9.34
N ALA A 7 -23.00 -1.61 9.59
CA ALA A 7 -21.59 -1.70 10.00
C ALA A 7 -20.65 -1.08 8.96
N LEU A 8 -20.92 -1.31 7.67
CA LEU A 8 -20.11 -0.77 6.59
C LEU A 8 -20.21 0.77 6.48
N ASP A 9 -21.43 1.31 6.60
CA ASP A 9 -21.63 2.76 6.59
C ASP A 9 -20.99 3.43 7.82
N GLU A 10 -21.12 2.82 9.00
CA GLU A 10 -20.44 3.28 10.23
C GLU A 10 -18.91 3.27 10.07
N ALA A 11 -18.35 2.21 9.48
CA ALA A 11 -16.92 2.09 9.24
C ALA A 11 -16.41 3.21 8.32
N ARG A 12 -17.10 3.46 7.21
CA ARG A 12 -16.77 4.52 6.24
C ARG A 12 -16.86 5.92 6.84
N VAL A 13 -17.93 6.20 7.60
CA VAL A 13 -18.10 7.48 8.29
C VAL A 13 -16.98 7.69 9.31
N SER A 14 -16.71 6.68 10.15
CA SER A 14 -15.65 6.73 11.16
C SER A 14 -14.27 6.94 10.53
N PHE A 15 -13.99 6.26 9.42
CA PHE A 15 -12.76 6.44 8.65
C PHE A 15 -12.61 7.88 8.13
N SER A 16 -13.66 8.43 7.53
CA SER A 16 -13.65 9.81 7.01
C SER A 16 -13.40 10.86 8.11
N GLN A 17 -13.81 10.57 9.33
CA GLN A 17 -13.64 11.41 10.51
C GLN A 17 -12.35 11.11 11.30
N ARG A 18 -11.49 10.23 10.78
CA ARG A 18 -10.23 9.79 11.42
C ARG A 18 -10.43 9.11 12.78
N ARG A 19 -11.61 8.56 13.03
CA ARG A 19 -11.92 7.77 14.22
C ARG A 19 -11.49 6.32 13.98
N TRP A 20 -10.18 6.11 13.91
CA TRP A 20 -9.59 4.85 13.45
C TRP A 20 -10.03 3.64 14.26
N GLY A 21 -10.15 3.78 15.59
CA GLY A 21 -10.65 2.72 16.47
C GLY A 21 -12.09 2.32 16.18
N GLU A 22 -12.98 3.30 15.99
CA GLU A 22 -14.38 3.07 15.63
C GLU A 22 -14.49 2.44 14.23
N ALA A 23 -13.70 2.93 13.27
CA ALA A 23 -13.66 2.37 11.92
C ALA A 23 -13.18 0.91 11.93
N CYS A 24 -12.09 0.61 12.66
CA CYS A 24 -11.53 -0.74 12.75
C CYS A 24 -12.54 -1.71 13.39
N ALA A 25 -13.15 -1.33 14.51
CA ALA A 25 -14.15 -2.16 15.18
C ALA A 25 -15.40 -2.40 14.30
N ALA A 26 -15.83 -1.40 13.54
CA ALA A 26 -16.95 -1.55 12.61
C ALA A 26 -16.62 -2.51 11.45
N PHE A 27 -15.42 -2.39 10.85
CA PHE A 27 -14.97 -3.35 9.83
C PHE A 27 -14.80 -4.77 10.36
N GLU A 28 -14.24 -4.95 11.57
CA GLU A 28 -14.07 -6.25 12.23
C GLU A 28 -15.40 -6.95 12.52
N SER A 29 -16.50 -6.18 12.64
CA SER A 29 -17.83 -6.75 12.87
C SER A 29 -18.47 -7.38 11.61
N ILE A 30 -17.84 -7.22 10.44
CA ILE A 30 -18.34 -7.74 9.16
C ILE A 30 -17.85 -9.17 8.95
N GLU A 31 -18.79 -10.12 8.90
CA GLU A 31 -18.47 -11.56 8.83
C GLU A 31 -17.79 -11.98 7.51
N ASP A 32 -18.26 -11.46 6.37
CA ASP A 32 -17.70 -11.76 5.06
C ASP A 32 -16.78 -10.64 4.57
N THR A 33 -15.51 -10.72 4.94
CA THR A 33 -14.48 -9.79 4.48
C THR A 33 -14.26 -9.84 2.97
N TYR A 34 -14.49 -10.98 2.31
CA TYR A 34 -14.25 -11.11 0.86
C TYR A 34 -15.33 -10.41 0.02
N ALA A 35 -16.48 -10.11 0.62
CA ALA A 35 -17.53 -9.29 0.01
C ALA A 35 -17.24 -7.78 0.06
N LEU A 36 -16.19 -7.34 0.78
CA LEU A 36 -15.82 -5.94 0.86
C LEU A 36 -15.23 -5.44 -0.45
N SER A 37 -15.55 -4.19 -0.80
CA SER A 37 -14.92 -3.55 -1.95
C SER A 37 -13.42 -3.32 -1.71
N PRO A 38 -12.61 -3.16 -2.76
CA PRO A 38 -11.20 -2.82 -2.60
C PRO A 38 -10.97 -1.56 -1.76
N ASP A 39 -11.86 -0.57 -1.88
CA ASP A 39 -11.77 0.69 -1.12
C ASP A 39 -12.06 0.48 0.37
N ASP A 40 -13.03 -0.38 0.70
CA ASP A 40 -13.35 -0.72 2.09
C ASP A 40 -12.19 -1.48 2.74
N LEU A 41 -11.57 -2.42 2.02
CA LEU A 41 -10.38 -3.13 2.48
C LEU A 41 -9.21 -2.16 2.71
N GLU A 42 -8.99 -1.21 1.80
CA GLU A 42 -7.96 -0.18 1.93
C GLU A 42 -8.22 0.75 3.14
N MET A 43 -9.49 1.10 3.44
CA MET A 43 -9.87 1.87 4.62
C MET A 43 -9.65 1.08 5.92
N TRP A 44 -10.03 -0.20 5.94
CA TRP A 44 -9.83 -1.05 7.11
C TRP A 44 -8.35 -1.27 7.40
N SER A 45 -7.57 -1.62 6.38
CA SER A 45 -6.12 -1.81 6.50
C SER A 45 -5.42 -0.57 7.07
N ARG A 46 -5.80 0.64 6.64
CA ARG A 46 -5.27 1.91 7.18
C ARG A 46 -5.73 2.19 8.60
N SER A 47 -6.99 1.88 8.92
CA SER A 47 -7.52 2.06 10.28
C SER A 47 -6.76 1.17 11.27
N ALA A 48 -6.57 -0.11 10.92
CA ALA A 48 -5.80 -1.07 11.69
C ALA A 48 -4.35 -0.60 11.91
N TRP A 49 -3.71 -0.02 10.88
CA TRP A 49 -2.37 0.57 11.03
C TRP A 49 -2.34 1.68 12.08
N TRP A 50 -3.27 2.64 12.01
CA TRP A 50 -3.28 3.80 12.91
C TRP A 50 -3.58 3.45 14.37
N VAL A 51 -4.26 2.34 14.64
CA VAL A 51 -4.49 1.84 16.01
C VAL A 51 -3.39 0.88 16.49
N GLY A 52 -2.38 0.60 15.66
CA GLY A 52 -1.25 -0.27 15.99
C GLY A 52 -1.46 -1.76 15.70
N ASP A 53 -2.60 -2.16 15.13
CA ASP A 53 -2.84 -3.53 14.67
C ASP A 53 -2.20 -3.78 13.30
N ALA A 54 -0.89 -3.92 13.37
CA ALA A 54 -0.02 -4.48 12.35
C ALA A 54 -0.54 -5.66 11.53
N SER A 55 -1.00 -6.68 12.27
CA SER A 55 -1.27 -7.99 11.70
C SER A 55 -2.51 -7.92 10.83
N VAL A 56 -3.56 -7.27 11.35
CA VAL A 56 -4.78 -7.00 10.60
C VAL A 56 -4.48 -6.06 9.44
N SER A 57 -3.73 -4.97 9.67
CA SER A 57 -3.38 -4.02 8.61
C SER A 57 -2.74 -4.71 7.40
N ILE A 58 -1.73 -5.55 7.64
CA ILE A 58 -1.03 -6.28 6.57
C ILE A 58 -1.94 -7.29 5.91
N SER A 59 -2.66 -8.12 6.67
CA SER A 59 -3.52 -9.18 6.10
C SER A 59 -4.62 -8.59 5.23
N VAL A 60 -5.26 -7.51 5.69
CA VAL A 60 -6.30 -6.80 4.93
C VAL A 60 -5.72 -6.06 3.72
N ALA A 61 -4.49 -5.56 3.79
CA ALA A 61 -3.80 -4.97 2.63
C ALA A 61 -3.55 -6.01 1.52
N GLU A 62 -3.19 -7.24 1.90
CA GLU A 62 -2.98 -8.33 0.94
C GLU A 62 -4.30 -8.74 0.25
N LEU A 63 -5.43 -8.70 0.99
CA LEU A 63 -6.77 -8.86 0.40
C LEU A 63 -7.14 -7.70 -0.53
N ALA A 64 -6.88 -6.46 -0.10
CA ALA A 64 -7.10 -5.27 -0.92
C ALA A 64 -6.33 -5.36 -2.24
N PHE A 65 -5.07 -5.79 -2.20
CA PHE A 65 -4.27 -6.02 -3.42
C PHE A 65 -4.98 -6.98 -4.37
N GLY A 66 -5.46 -8.13 -3.89
CA GLY A 66 -6.19 -9.11 -4.71
C GLY A 66 -7.44 -8.50 -5.35
N ALA A 67 -8.27 -7.85 -4.54
CA ALA A 67 -9.50 -7.21 -5.00
C ALA A 67 -9.24 -6.08 -6.04
N LEU A 68 -8.16 -5.30 -5.85
CA LEU A 68 -7.74 -4.28 -6.82
C LEU A 68 -7.26 -4.90 -8.14
N ARG A 69 -6.59 -6.05 -8.10
CA ARG A 69 -6.17 -6.79 -9.30
C ARG A 69 -7.39 -7.30 -10.07
N ASP A 70 -8.35 -7.89 -9.39
CA ASP A 70 -9.58 -8.41 -10.00
C ASP A 70 -10.42 -7.28 -10.62
N ALA A 71 -10.44 -6.10 -9.97
CA ALA A 71 -11.08 -4.90 -10.48
C ALA A 71 -10.27 -4.15 -11.57
N SER A 72 -9.11 -4.66 -12.00
CA SER A 72 -8.20 -4.01 -12.95
C SER A 72 -7.76 -2.58 -12.53
N ARG A 73 -7.73 -2.30 -11.23
CA ARG A 73 -7.26 -1.02 -10.65
C ARG A 73 -5.73 -1.07 -10.48
N ASN A 74 -5.02 -1.14 -11.60
CA ASN A 74 -3.58 -1.42 -11.66
C ASN A 74 -2.73 -0.51 -10.78
N ARG A 75 -2.77 0.81 -11.01
CA ARG A 75 -2.04 1.81 -10.21
C ARG A 75 -2.19 1.62 -8.71
N GLU A 76 -3.40 1.34 -8.28
CA GLU A 76 -3.76 1.19 -6.87
C GLU A 76 -3.27 -0.15 -6.31
N SER A 77 -3.34 -1.22 -7.12
CA SER A 77 -2.76 -2.52 -6.77
C SER A 77 -1.25 -2.43 -6.58
N ILE A 78 -0.54 -1.67 -7.43
CA ILE A 78 0.91 -1.45 -7.30
C ILE A 78 1.22 -0.67 -6.02
N SER A 79 0.51 0.43 -5.79
CA SER A 79 0.64 1.23 -4.57
C SER A 79 0.44 0.38 -3.31
N THR A 80 -0.58 -0.48 -3.32
CA THR A 80 -0.87 -1.41 -2.22
C THR A 80 0.24 -2.44 -2.02
N ALA A 81 0.78 -3.01 -3.11
CA ALA A 81 1.91 -3.94 -3.03
C ALA A 81 3.17 -3.30 -2.42
N LEU A 82 3.50 -2.05 -2.81
CA LEU A 82 4.62 -1.29 -2.23
C LEU A 82 4.39 -1.00 -0.74
N ARG A 83 3.15 -0.68 -0.34
CA ARG A 83 2.78 -0.49 1.06
C ARG A 83 2.93 -1.79 1.87
N VAL A 84 2.46 -2.93 1.35
CA VAL A 84 2.64 -4.23 2.01
C VAL A 84 4.12 -4.55 2.17
N ALA A 85 4.94 -4.30 1.14
CA ALA A 85 6.38 -4.46 1.23
C ALA A 85 6.98 -3.64 2.38
N LEU A 86 6.67 -2.33 2.44
CA LEU A 86 7.14 -1.44 3.50
C LEU A 86 6.74 -1.94 4.89
N LEU A 87 5.48 -2.34 5.07
CA LEU A 87 4.97 -2.85 6.34
C LEU A 87 5.69 -4.13 6.79
N ARG A 88 5.92 -5.07 5.87
CA ARG A 88 6.66 -6.31 6.11
C ARG A 88 8.13 -6.04 6.47
N ILE A 89 8.82 -5.20 5.69
CA ILE A 89 10.22 -4.81 5.93
C ILE A 89 10.39 -4.14 7.29
N THR A 90 9.52 -3.17 7.62
CA THR A 90 9.58 -2.43 8.89
C THR A 90 9.41 -3.35 10.11
N ARG A 91 8.77 -4.51 9.93
CA ARG A 91 8.60 -5.53 10.96
C ARG A 91 9.67 -6.64 10.96
N GLY A 92 10.65 -6.56 10.06
CA GLY A 92 11.72 -7.55 9.93
C GLY A 92 11.39 -8.73 9.03
N ASP A 93 10.22 -8.77 8.39
CA ASP A 93 9.83 -9.82 7.43
C ASP A 93 10.50 -9.59 6.06
N MET A 94 11.83 -9.52 6.02
CA MET A 94 12.60 -9.12 4.84
C MET A 94 12.28 -9.96 3.61
N THR A 95 12.25 -11.29 3.75
CA THR A 95 11.97 -12.21 2.63
C THR A 95 10.61 -11.94 1.99
N VAL A 96 9.56 -11.75 2.80
CA VAL A 96 8.20 -11.50 2.31
C VAL A 96 8.10 -10.09 1.75
N GLY A 97 8.70 -9.11 2.42
CA GLY A 97 8.73 -7.72 1.97
C GLY A 97 9.40 -7.56 0.60
N THR A 98 10.58 -8.15 0.39
CA THR A 98 11.26 -8.13 -0.90
C THR A 98 10.47 -8.86 -2.00
N ALA A 99 9.74 -9.94 -1.67
CA ALA A 99 8.86 -10.60 -2.63
C ALA A 99 7.72 -9.69 -3.10
N TRP A 100 7.13 -8.91 -2.19
CA TRP A 100 6.13 -7.88 -2.54
C TRP A 100 6.71 -6.73 -3.37
N MET A 101 7.94 -6.28 -3.09
CA MET A 101 8.63 -5.29 -3.93
C MET A 101 8.82 -5.80 -5.36
N ARG A 102 9.30 -7.04 -5.54
CA ARG A 102 9.47 -7.65 -6.87
C ARG A 102 8.15 -7.74 -7.63
N ARG A 103 7.06 -8.06 -6.93
CA ARG A 103 5.71 -8.06 -7.51
C ARG A 103 5.31 -6.66 -7.99
N ALA A 104 5.50 -5.62 -7.17
CA ALA A 104 5.22 -4.25 -7.55
C ALA A 104 6.08 -3.79 -8.75
N HIS A 105 7.37 -4.12 -8.76
CA HIS A 105 8.28 -3.83 -9.86
C HIS A 105 7.81 -4.45 -11.19
N GLY A 106 7.41 -5.72 -11.17
CA GLY A 106 6.89 -6.40 -12.37
C GLY A 106 5.62 -5.73 -12.92
N LEU A 107 4.72 -5.28 -12.04
CA LEU A 107 3.51 -4.55 -12.45
C LEU A 107 3.81 -3.13 -12.97
N LEU A 108 4.82 -2.45 -12.41
CA LEU A 108 5.26 -1.12 -12.87
C LEU A 108 5.87 -1.12 -14.26
N HIS A 109 6.44 -2.25 -14.69
CA HIS A 109 6.96 -2.39 -16.05
C HIS A 109 5.84 -2.20 -17.10
N ASP A 110 4.64 -2.68 -16.80
CA ASP A 110 3.49 -2.61 -17.70
C ASP A 110 2.75 -1.27 -17.61
N GLU A 111 2.86 -0.57 -16.48
CA GLU A 111 2.22 0.73 -16.22
C GLU A 111 3.22 1.71 -15.58
N PRO A 112 3.97 2.47 -16.40
CA PRO A 112 5.00 3.37 -15.88
C PRO A 112 4.36 4.57 -15.16
N ASP A 113 4.42 4.56 -13.83
CA ASP A 113 4.03 5.67 -12.96
C ASP A 113 5.25 6.16 -12.16
N VAL A 114 5.61 7.43 -12.35
CA VAL A 114 6.82 8.04 -11.75
C VAL A 114 6.80 8.06 -10.23
N VAL A 115 5.62 8.25 -9.62
CA VAL A 115 5.47 8.33 -8.16
C VAL A 115 5.68 6.95 -7.57
N LEU A 116 5.14 5.93 -8.21
CA LEU A 116 5.31 4.54 -7.79
C LEU A 116 6.73 4.03 -8.07
N GLN A 117 7.38 4.48 -9.15
CA GLN A 117 8.80 4.25 -9.40
C GLN A 117 9.68 4.87 -8.31
N ALA A 118 9.41 6.12 -7.91
CA ALA A 118 10.13 6.77 -6.82
C ALA A 118 9.91 6.04 -5.48
N HIS A 119 8.69 5.56 -5.21
CA HIS A 119 8.41 4.77 -4.01
C HIS A 119 9.14 3.42 -4.01
N LEU A 120 9.23 2.74 -5.17
CA LEU A 120 10.03 1.53 -5.29
C LEU A 120 11.52 1.82 -5.05
N ALA A 121 12.09 2.85 -5.68
CA ALA A 121 13.49 3.25 -5.50
C ALA A 121 13.80 3.60 -4.03
N TYR A 122 12.88 4.28 -3.35
CA TYR A 122 12.96 4.53 -1.91
C TYR A 122 13.08 3.24 -1.10
N LEU A 123 12.25 2.23 -1.40
CA LEU A 123 12.31 0.94 -0.70
C LEU A 123 13.62 0.21 -1.00
N GLU A 124 14.06 0.19 -2.26
CA GLU A 124 15.31 -0.46 -2.68
C GLU A 124 16.53 0.13 -1.98
N ALA A 125 16.60 1.46 -1.88
CA ALA A 125 17.64 2.16 -1.13
C ALA A 125 17.57 1.85 0.38
N SER A 126 16.35 1.74 0.94
CA SER A 126 16.13 1.48 2.36
C SER A 126 16.54 0.08 2.82
N ILE A 127 16.64 -0.89 1.90
CA ILE A 127 17.04 -2.27 2.21
C ILE A 127 18.35 -2.71 1.54
N GLY A 128 19.02 -1.79 0.84
CA GLY A 128 20.29 -2.07 0.17
C GLY A 128 20.14 -3.07 -0.96
N THR A 129 18.99 -3.08 -1.64
CA THR A 129 18.82 -3.85 -2.89
C THR A 129 19.06 -2.99 -4.12
N SER A 130 19.41 -1.72 -3.95
CA SER A 130 19.94 -0.86 -5.00
C SER A 130 21.31 -1.36 -5.49
N SER A 131 21.74 -0.85 -6.64
CA SER A 131 23.06 -1.15 -7.22
C SER A 131 24.16 -0.83 -6.22
N GLY A 132 24.76 -1.86 -5.61
CA GLY A 132 25.88 -1.72 -4.67
C GLY A 132 25.66 -2.36 -3.30
N GLY A 133 24.44 -2.78 -2.94
CA GLY A 133 24.20 -3.44 -1.65
C GLY A 133 24.20 -2.51 -0.43
N GLU A 134 24.39 -1.21 -0.65
CA GLU A 134 24.50 -0.18 0.38
C GLU A 134 23.13 0.37 0.75
N LEU A 135 22.89 0.62 2.05
CA LEU A 135 21.72 1.36 2.50
C LEU A 135 21.87 2.83 2.13
N TRP A 136 20.92 3.38 1.37
CA TRP A 136 20.91 4.80 0.97
C TRP A 136 22.23 5.29 0.37
N PRO A 137 22.68 4.74 -0.78
CA PRO A 137 23.86 5.25 -1.46
C PRO A 137 23.70 6.72 -1.83
N GLU A 138 24.81 7.44 -1.99
CA GLU A 138 24.80 8.89 -2.30
C GLU A 138 24.00 9.21 -3.57
N THR A 139 23.87 8.26 -4.50
CA THR A 139 23.09 8.41 -5.74
C THR A 139 21.57 8.43 -5.52
N SER A 140 21.06 7.87 -4.41
CA SER A 140 19.61 7.71 -4.19
C SER A 140 18.86 9.03 -4.19
N ILE A 141 19.45 10.10 -3.61
CA ILE A 141 18.82 11.43 -3.61
C ILE A 141 18.76 12.00 -5.03
N ALA A 142 19.81 11.79 -5.82
CA ALA A 142 19.86 12.26 -7.21
C ALA A 142 18.86 11.51 -8.09
N GLU A 143 18.76 10.19 -7.93
CA GLU A 143 17.81 9.33 -8.64
C GLU A 143 16.35 9.70 -8.33
N LEU A 144 16.00 9.87 -7.05
CA LEU A 144 14.65 10.31 -6.66
C LEU A 144 14.31 11.69 -7.23
N ARG A 145 15.28 12.62 -7.25
CA ARG A 145 15.08 13.96 -7.82
C ARG A 145 14.88 13.92 -9.34
N ASP A 146 15.71 13.17 -10.05
CA ASP A 146 15.63 13.01 -11.51
C ASP A 146 14.29 12.40 -11.94
N LEU A 147 13.78 11.40 -11.21
CA LEU A 147 12.44 10.86 -11.42
C LEU A 147 11.37 11.97 -11.34
N THR A 148 11.38 12.79 -10.28
CA THR A 148 10.39 13.87 -10.11
C THR A 148 10.51 15.00 -11.15
N GLN A 149 11.72 15.29 -11.63
CA GLN A 149 11.97 16.35 -12.61
C GLN A 149 11.46 15.97 -14.00
N ARG A 150 11.66 14.72 -14.44
CA ARG A 150 11.22 14.22 -15.75
C ARG A 150 9.70 14.25 -15.96
N ASP A 151 8.94 14.09 -14.89
CA ASP A 151 7.48 14.19 -14.92
C ASP A 151 7.00 15.64 -15.00
N SER A 152 7.66 16.53 -14.27
CA SER A 152 7.40 17.98 -14.31
C SER A 152 7.60 18.55 -15.73
N ASP A 153 8.64 18.10 -16.43
CA ASP A 153 8.93 18.52 -17.81
C ASP A 153 7.93 17.92 -18.83
N ARG A 154 7.35 16.76 -18.55
CA ARG A 154 6.29 16.14 -19.39
C ARG A 154 4.94 16.83 -19.23
N ALA A 155 4.66 17.43 -18.08
CA ALA A 155 3.39 18.12 -17.81
C ALA A 155 3.30 19.53 -18.45
N ILE A 156 4.39 20.06 -19.01
CA ILE A 156 4.48 21.41 -19.59
C ILE A 156 4.37 21.39 -21.14
N VAL A 157 4.18 20.22 -21.76
CA VAL A 157 4.06 20.05 -23.22
C VAL A 157 2.62 19.79 -23.66
#